data_AF-K2JI37-F1
#
_entry.id   AF-K2JI37-F1
#
_cell.length_a   1.000
_cell.length_b   1.000
_cell.length_c   1.000
_cell.angle_alpha   90.00
_cell.angle_beta   90.00
_cell.angle_gamma   90.00
#
_symmetry.space_group_name_H-M   'P 1'
#
loop_
_entity.id
_entity.type
_entity.pdbx_description
1 polymer ?
#
loop_
_entity_poly.entity_id
_entity_poly.type
_entity_poly.pdbx_seq_one_letter_code
_entity_poly.pdbx_strand_id
1 'polypeptide(L)'
;MESEANQFASELLIPQLWLLEIKEDFNSIEGFINRVLVDTGVSRDAVLIKIFNVLDIPIVCAHVDIFGQVEKVYRTKSAPNGANLIGKNPFAEKIFSTYKTEEEFSLGDRDYKAWVFDNLDVKETDDRPWRDILNQILSETASESLLQSVNATMASRYNSNKGKSETEICSRIIQSYDGVKKFEKIAAHPLFSQYVIKRVRELNIRNKI
;
A
#
# COMPACT_ATOMS: atom_id res chain seq x y z
N MET A 1 -16.69 19.66 -16.73
CA MET A 1 -17.91 20.22 -16.11
C MET A 1 -18.46 19.36 -14.96
N GLU A 2 -19.10 18.20 -15.18
CA GLU A 2 -19.68 17.43 -14.05
C GLU A 2 -18.64 16.95 -13.03
N SER A 3 -17.53 16.39 -13.50
CA SER A 3 -16.40 15.97 -12.64
C SER A 3 -15.79 17.14 -11.85
N GLU A 4 -15.65 18.31 -12.47
CA GLU A 4 -15.12 19.52 -11.82
C GLU A 4 -16.10 20.09 -10.79
N ALA A 5 -17.41 20.06 -11.08
CA ALA A 5 -18.44 20.47 -10.14
C ALA A 5 -18.49 19.53 -8.92
N ASN A 6 -18.35 18.23 -9.12
CA ASN A 6 -18.27 17.24 -8.04
C ASN A 6 -16.99 17.43 -7.19
N GLN A 7 -15.86 17.74 -7.83
CA GLN A 7 -14.62 18.04 -7.13
C GLN A 7 -14.73 19.32 -6.30
N PHE A 8 -15.34 20.37 -6.87
CA PHE A 8 -15.58 21.63 -6.17
C PHE A 8 -16.52 21.47 -4.97
N ALA A 9 -17.65 20.76 -5.15
CA ALA A 9 -18.58 20.47 -4.06
C ALA A 9 -17.92 19.63 -2.95
N SER A 10 -17.10 18.65 -3.31
CA SER A 10 -16.35 17.86 -2.34
C SER A 10 -15.33 18.69 -1.55
N GLU A 11 -14.67 19.67 -2.18
CA GLU A 11 -13.74 20.57 -1.50
C GLU A 11 -14.47 21.56 -0.57
N LEU A 12 -15.66 22.01 -0.96
CA LEU A 12 -16.47 22.89 -0.12
C LEU A 12 -16.98 22.17 1.14
N LEU A 13 -17.39 20.91 0.99
CA LEU A 13 -17.95 20.11 2.07
C LEU A 13 -16.90 19.46 2.97
N ILE A 14 -15.77 19.04 2.38
CA ILE A 14 -14.68 18.35 3.07
C ILE A 14 -13.35 18.97 2.60
N PRO A 15 -12.95 20.13 3.13
CA PRO A 15 -11.75 20.82 2.68
C PRO A 15 -10.49 19.98 2.93
N GLN A 16 -9.59 19.94 1.93
CA GLN A 16 -8.35 19.17 2.01
C GLN A 16 -7.45 19.65 3.15
N LEU A 17 -7.30 20.97 3.32
CA LEU A 17 -6.46 21.54 4.36
C LEU A 17 -6.96 21.15 5.76
N TRP A 18 -8.27 21.23 5.96
CA TRP A 18 -8.90 20.80 7.20
C TRP A 18 -8.65 19.31 7.49
N LEU A 19 -8.78 18.44 6.49
CA LEU A 19 -8.46 17.01 6.65
C LEU A 19 -7.00 16.77 7.06
N LEU A 20 -6.06 17.57 6.56
CA LEU A 20 -4.63 17.47 6.92
C LEU A 20 -4.35 17.97 8.33
N GLU A 21 -5.11 18.96 8.82
CA GLU A 21 -5.01 19.46 10.20
C GLU A 21 -5.54 18.41 11.20
N ILE A 22 -6.75 17.90 11.00
CA ILE A 22 -7.34 16.91 11.92
C ILE A 22 -6.63 15.54 11.86
N LYS A 23 -5.84 15.29 10.82
CA LYS A 23 -4.98 14.11 10.68
C LYS A 23 -3.86 14.13 11.73
N GLU A 24 -3.44 15.28 12.27
CA GLU A 24 -2.39 15.28 13.30
C GLU A 24 -2.83 14.54 14.59
N ASP A 25 -4.14 14.45 14.83
CA ASP A 25 -4.75 13.69 15.93
C ASP A 25 -5.07 12.21 15.56
N PHE A 26 -4.55 11.73 14.44
CA PHE A 26 -4.86 10.42 13.89
C PHE A 26 -4.33 9.28 14.79
N ASN A 27 -5.22 8.73 15.61
CA ASN A 27 -4.93 7.56 16.47
C ASN A 27 -5.49 6.25 15.90
N SER A 28 -6.60 6.32 15.15
CA SER A 28 -7.21 5.17 14.49
C SER A 28 -7.90 5.59 13.19
N ILE A 29 -8.00 4.66 12.24
CA ILE A 29 -8.69 4.86 10.96
C ILE A 29 -10.18 5.10 11.22
N GLU A 30 -10.80 4.27 12.07
CA GLU A 30 -12.21 4.41 12.43
C GLU A 30 -12.49 5.77 13.04
N GLY A 31 -11.70 6.18 14.05
CA GLY A 31 -11.88 7.42 14.77
C GLY A 31 -11.75 8.63 13.85
N PHE A 32 -10.79 8.60 12.94
CA PHE A 32 -10.63 9.65 11.93
C PHE A 32 -11.82 9.74 10.98
N ILE A 33 -12.27 8.61 10.43
CA ILE A 33 -13.42 8.59 9.51
C ILE A 33 -14.70 9.04 10.22
N ASN A 34 -14.94 8.56 11.44
CA ASN A 34 -16.11 8.94 12.24
C ASN A 34 -16.10 10.43 12.59
N ARG A 35 -14.95 11.01 12.95
CA ARG A 35 -14.82 12.46 13.17
C ARG A 35 -15.24 13.24 11.92
N VAL A 36 -14.73 12.86 10.74
CA VAL A 36 -15.10 13.52 9.49
C VAL A 36 -16.58 13.37 9.17
N LEU A 37 -17.16 12.19 9.40
CA LEU A 37 -18.59 11.95 9.19
C LEU A 37 -19.47 12.83 10.08
N VAL A 38 -19.15 12.91 11.36
CA VAL A 38 -19.90 13.72 12.35
C VAL A 38 -19.78 15.21 12.04
N ASP A 39 -18.57 15.68 11.73
CA ASP A 39 -18.31 17.11 11.53
C ASP A 39 -18.91 17.63 10.20
N THR A 40 -19.01 16.80 9.17
CA THR A 40 -19.45 17.22 7.83
C THR A 40 -20.88 16.83 7.49
N GLY A 41 -21.43 15.77 8.11
CA GLY A 41 -22.76 15.22 7.77
C GLY A 41 -22.86 14.64 6.35
N VAL A 42 -21.73 14.48 5.65
CA VAL A 42 -21.66 13.98 4.28
C VAL A 42 -21.80 12.45 4.27
N SER A 43 -22.20 11.88 3.12
CA SER A 43 -22.30 10.43 2.98
C SER A 43 -20.95 9.72 3.21
N ARG A 44 -21.02 8.52 3.81
CA ARG A 44 -19.88 7.64 4.06
C ARG A 44 -19.00 7.40 2.83
N ASP A 45 -19.60 7.13 1.67
CA ASP A 45 -18.83 6.88 0.45
C ASP A 45 -18.07 8.14 -0.02
N ALA A 46 -18.67 9.33 0.09
CA ALA A 46 -17.99 10.58 -0.27
C ALA A 46 -16.85 10.92 0.71
N VAL A 47 -17.05 10.70 2.02
CA VAL A 47 -16.00 10.83 3.03
C VAL A 47 -14.83 9.89 2.74
N LEU A 48 -15.10 8.58 2.53
CA LEU A 48 -14.07 7.60 2.23
C LEU A 48 -13.32 7.94 0.93
N ILE A 49 -14.01 8.33 -0.14
CA ILE A 49 -13.36 8.74 -1.39
C ILE A 49 -12.44 9.94 -1.14
N LYS A 50 -12.91 10.95 -0.41
CA LYS A 50 -12.14 12.17 -0.16
C LYS A 50 -10.91 11.91 0.71
N ILE A 51 -11.09 11.22 1.84
CA ILE A 51 -10.02 10.87 2.77
C ILE A 51 -8.90 10.12 2.04
N PHE A 52 -9.24 9.06 1.30
CA PHE A 52 -8.23 8.23 0.66
C PHE A 52 -7.59 8.90 -0.56
N ASN A 53 -8.18 9.96 -1.11
CA ASN A 53 -7.56 10.79 -2.16
C ASN A 53 -6.61 11.86 -1.61
N VAL A 54 -6.83 12.30 -0.37
CA VAL A 54 -6.09 13.39 0.29
C VAL A 54 -4.93 12.86 1.13
N LEU A 55 -5.14 11.79 1.90
CA LEU A 55 -4.13 11.26 2.80
C LEU A 55 -2.92 10.72 2.04
N ASP A 56 -1.74 11.04 2.56
CA ASP A 56 -0.43 10.54 2.13
C ASP A 56 0.04 9.34 2.96
N ILE A 57 -0.61 9.07 4.11
CA ILE A 57 -0.35 7.86 4.91
C ILE A 57 -0.70 6.64 4.06
N PRO A 58 0.17 5.62 3.96
CA PRO A 58 -0.10 4.43 3.17
C PRO A 58 -1.18 3.57 3.84
N ILE A 59 -2.41 3.60 3.34
CA ILE A 59 -3.55 2.89 3.92
C ILE A 59 -4.29 2.15 2.83
N VAL A 60 -4.60 0.88 3.09
CA VAL A 60 -5.60 0.09 2.34
C VAL A 60 -6.77 -0.16 3.28
N CYS A 61 -7.99 0.11 2.84
CA CYS A 61 -9.21 -0.15 3.61
C CYS A 61 -10.20 -0.92 2.73
N ALA A 62 -10.65 -2.08 3.21
CA ALA A 62 -11.56 -2.96 2.52
C ALA A 62 -12.92 -2.95 3.22
N HIS A 63 -13.98 -2.70 2.45
CA HIS A 63 -15.36 -2.97 2.84
C HIS A 63 -15.69 -4.42 2.55
N VAL A 64 -16.26 -5.12 3.53
CA VAL A 64 -16.63 -6.54 3.43
C VAL A 64 -18.15 -6.75 3.44
N ASP A 65 -18.61 -7.76 2.71
CA ASP A 65 -20.01 -8.20 2.76
C ASP A 65 -20.31 -9.06 3.98
N ILE A 66 -21.56 -9.51 4.07
CA ILE A 66 -22.06 -10.41 5.13
C ILE A 66 -21.37 -11.78 5.17
N PHE A 67 -20.69 -12.18 4.08
CA PHE A 67 -19.89 -13.40 4.01
C PHE A 67 -18.41 -13.15 4.33
N GLY A 68 -18.08 -11.91 4.72
CA GLY A 68 -16.73 -11.44 4.99
C GLY A 68 -15.88 -11.26 3.74
N GLN A 69 -16.46 -11.23 2.53
CA GLN A 69 -15.73 -11.03 1.29
C GLN A 69 -15.58 -9.54 0.96
N VAL A 70 -14.42 -9.13 0.47
CA VAL A 70 -14.19 -7.73 0.07
C VAL A 70 -15.03 -7.38 -1.16
N GLU A 71 -15.94 -6.42 -1.00
CA GLU A 71 -16.72 -5.83 -2.10
C GLU A 71 -16.07 -4.57 -2.68
N LYS A 72 -15.45 -3.75 -1.82
CA LYS A 72 -14.90 -2.45 -2.22
C LYS A 72 -13.60 -2.17 -1.49
N VAL A 73 -12.67 -1.52 -2.20
CA VAL A 73 -11.36 -1.15 -1.66
C VAL A 73 -11.14 0.34 -1.81
N TYR A 74 -10.76 0.98 -0.71
CA TYR A 74 -10.24 2.33 -0.63
C TYR A 74 -8.75 2.27 -0.37
N ARG A 75 -7.99 3.14 -1.03
CA ARG A 75 -6.54 3.13 -0.95
C ARG A 75 -5.99 4.52 -1.11
N THR A 76 -4.99 4.85 -0.31
CA THR A 76 -4.24 6.08 -0.54
C THR A 76 -3.30 5.90 -1.72
N LYS A 77 -2.89 7.02 -2.31
CA LYS A 77 -1.97 7.00 -3.47
C LYS A 77 -0.62 6.35 -3.15
N SER A 78 -0.21 6.45 -1.89
CA SER A 78 1.02 5.87 -1.38
C SER A 78 0.89 4.39 -1.03
N ALA A 79 -0.32 3.89 -0.80
CA ALA A 79 -0.57 2.51 -0.39
C ALA A 79 -0.11 1.45 -1.42
N PRO A 80 0.18 0.22 -0.96
CA PRO A 80 0.52 -0.88 -1.84
C PRO A 80 -0.59 -1.19 -2.85
N ASN A 81 -0.20 -1.55 -4.07
CA ASN A 81 -1.11 -1.83 -5.19
C ASN A 81 -1.05 -3.31 -5.63
N GLY A 82 -0.43 -4.18 -4.82
CA GLY A 82 -0.14 -5.56 -5.20
C GLY A 82 -1.37 -6.48 -5.17
N ALA A 83 -2.20 -6.35 -4.14
CA ALA A 83 -3.25 -7.34 -3.90
C ALA A 83 -4.55 -7.00 -4.65
N ASN A 84 -5.03 -7.91 -5.50
CA ASN A 84 -6.46 -7.95 -5.82
C ASN A 84 -7.18 -8.50 -4.60
N LEU A 85 -7.94 -7.64 -3.91
CA LEU A 85 -8.66 -7.98 -2.69
C LEU A 85 -10.08 -8.45 -2.97
N ILE A 86 -10.68 -8.07 -4.09
CA ILE A 86 -12.10 -8.32 -4.37
C ILE A 86 -12.39 -9.82 -4.29
N GLY A 87 -13.43 -10.17 -3.51
CA GLY A 87 -13.85 -11.56 -3.27
C GLY A 87 -13.00 -12.34 -2.27
N LYS A 88 -11.93 -11.77 -1.70
CA LYS A 88 -11.15 -12.41 -0.62
C LYS A 88 -11.79 -12.15 0.73
N ASN A 89 -11.58 -13.04 1.69
CA ASN A 89 -11.97 -12.82 3.08
C ASN A 89 -10.76 -12.33 3.92
N PRO A 90 -10.70 -11.05 4.29
CA PRO A 90 -9.55 -10.47 4.97
C PRO A 90 -9.49 -10.79 6.48
N PHE A 91 -10.54 -11.43 7.03
CA PHE A 91 -10.57 -11.91 8.41
C PHE A 91 -10.05 -13.35 8.52
N ALA A 92 -10.22 -14.15 7.47
CA ALA A 92 -9.76 -15.54 7.42
C ALA A 92 -8.33 -15.67 6.88
N GLU A 93 -7.87 -14.73 6.07
CA GLU A 93 -6.58 -14.80 5.37
C GLU A 93 -5.65 -13.65 5.74
N LYS A 94 -4.37 -13.95 5.96
CA LYS A 94 -3.33 -12.92 6.06
C LYS A 94 -2.98 -12.41 4.66
N ILE A 95 -3.52 -11.25 4.29
CA ILE A 95 -3.37 -10.72 2.92
C ILE A 95 -2.04 -9.98 2.71
N PHE A 96 -1.69 -9.11 3.67
CA PHE A 96 -0.47 -8.32 3.65
C PHE A 96 0.47 -8.83 4.74
N SER A 97 1.77 -8.89 4.46
CA SER A 97 2.78 -9.28 5.44
C SER A 97 3.55 -8.08 6.00
N THR A 98 3.51 -6.94 5.29
CA THR A 98 4.28 -5.73 5.58
C THR A 98 3.49 -4.60 6.25
N TYR A 99 2.25 -4.83 6.66
CA TYR A 99 1.48 -3.82 7.39
C TYR A 99 2.11 -3.58 8.78
N LYS A 100 2.05 -2.33 9.25
CA LYS A 100 2.50 -1.95 10.60
C LYS A 100 1.38 -2.14 11.60
N THR A 101 0.18 -1.68 11.25
CA THR A 101 -1.04 -1.86 12.06
C THR A 101 -2.18 -2.29 11.16
N GLU A 102 -3.10 -3.05 11.74
CA GLU A 102 -4.40 -3.35 11.14
C GLU A 102 -5.51 -2.99 12.11
N GLU A 103 -6.68 -2.69 11.56
CA GLU A 103 -7.85 -2.25 12.32
C GLU A 103 -9.10 -2.84 11.69
N GLU A 104 -9.98 -3.38 12.52
CA GLU A 104 -11.29 -3.89 12.12
C GLU A 104 -12.34 -3.00 12.79
N PHE A 105 -13.28 -2.48 12.01
CA PHE A 105 -14.27 -1.52 12.50
C PHE A 105 -15.54 -1.52 11.65
N SER A 106 -16.61 -0.96 12.20
CA SER A 106 -17.90 -0.84 11.53
C SER A 106 -18.28 0.63 11.39
N LEU A 107 -18.71 1.04 10.20
CA LEU A 107 -19.25 2.39 9.96
C LEU A 107 -20.75 2.26 9.71
N GLY A 108 -21.57 2.18 10.76
CA GLY A 108 -23.00 1.94 10.62
C GLY A 108 -23.30 0.49 10.25
N ASP A 109 -23.84 0.26 9.06
CA ASP A 109 -24.28 -1.06 8.55
C ASP A 109 -23.21 -1.82 7.75
N ARG A 110 -21.97 -1.34 7.72
CA ARG A 110 -20.89 -1.93 6.94
C ARG A 110 -19.66 -2.18 7.79
N ASP A 111 -19.03 -3.31 7.55
CA ASP A 111 -17.81 -3.74 8.21
C ASP A 111 -16.59 -3.47 7.33
N TYR A 112 -15.49 -3.10 7.98
CA TYR A 112 -14.25 -2.69 7.33
C TYR A 112 -13.06 -3.36 7.97
N LYS A 113 -12.05 -3.60 7.15
CA LYS A 113 -10.70 -3.92 7.60
C LYS A 113 -9.69 -3.00 6.93
N ALA A 114 -8.86 -2.34 7.73
CA ALA A 114 -7.83 -1.45 7.26
C ALA A 114 -6.43 -1.94 7.63
N TRP A 115 -5.47 -1.65 6.76
CA TRP A 115 -4.04 -1.88 6.97
C TRP A 115 -3.30 -0.57 6.76
N VAL A 116 -2.49 -0.18 7.73
CA VAL A 116 -1.59 0.97 7.65
C VAL A 116 -0.18 0.45 7.44
N PHE A 117 0.51 0.98 6.44
CA PHE A 117 1.88 0.61 6.11
C PHE A 117 2.84 1.75 6.46
N ASP A 118 4.05 1.38 6.86
CA ASP A 118 5.11 2.31 7.19
C ASP A 118 6.35 2.02 6.33
N ASN A 119 7.35 2.89 6.45
CA ASN A 119 8.65 2.65 5.87
C ASN A 119 9.35 1.49 6.61
N LEU A 120 9.81 0.52 5.83
CA LEU A 120 10.62 -0.60 6.27
C LEU A 120 12.09 -0.16 6.31
N ASP A 121 12.72 -0.27 7.49
CA ASP A 121 14.17 -0.09 7.61
C ASP A 121 14.88 -1.33 7.05
N VAL A 122 15.32 -1.24 5.80
CA VAL A 122 16.07 -2.31 5.14
C VAL A 122 17.55 -2.00 5.27
N LYS A 123 18.30 -2.91 5.90
CA LYS A 123 19.76 -2.83 5.99
C LYS A 123 20.39 -3.87 5.07
N GLU A 124 21.38 -3.43 4.30
CA GLU A 124 22.20 -4.34 3.50
C GLU A 124 23.18 -5.07 4.41
N THR A 125 23.13 -6.40 4.39
CA THR A 125 23.97 -7.28 5.22
C THR A 125 24.62 -8.42 4.43
N ASP A 126 24.19 -8.62 3.19
CA ASP A 126 24.73 -9.64 2.29
C ASP A 126 25.79 -9.00 1.38
N ASP A 127 26.93 -9.63 1.15
CA ASP A 127 27.99 -9.07 0.30
C ASP A 127 27.79 -9.37 -1.20
N ARG A 128 26.91 -10.32 -1.53
CA ARG A 128 26.75 -10.81 -2.90
C ARG A 128 26.07 -9.75 -3.79
N PRO A 129 26.33 -9.76 -5.10
CA PRO A 129 25.57 -8.98 -6.07
C PRO A 129 24.07 -9.33 -6.03
N TRP A 130 23.20 -8.34 -6.30
CA TRP A 130 21.75 -8.57 -6.31
C TRP A 130 21.30 -9.68 -7.28
N ARG A 131 22.06 -9.90 -8.37
CA ARG A 131 21.76 -10.94 -9.38
C ARG A 131 21.86 -12.33 -8.79
N ASP A 132 22.90 -12.57 -8.01
CA ASP A 132 23.14 -13.87 -7.38
C ASP A 132 22.07 -14.14 -6.33
N ILE A 133 21.73 -13.10 -5.55
CA ILE A 133 20.63 -13.16 -4.59
C ILE A 133 19.30 -13.45 -5.29
N LEU A 134 18.97 -12.74 -6.38
CA LEU A 134 17.72 -12.96 -7.10
C LEU A 134 17.67 -14.38 -7.70
N ASN A 135 18.75 -14.84 -8.32
CA ASN A 135 18.81 -16.18 -8.88
C ASN A 135 18.65 -17.26 -7.80
N GLN A 136 19.26 -17.07 -6.62
CA GLN A 136 19.05 -17.96 -5.48
C GLN A 136 17.59 -17.98 -5.06
N ILE A 137 16.97 -16.81 -4.84
CA ILE A 137 15.56 -16.72 -4.46
C ILE A 137 14.70 -17.48 -5.47
N LEU A 138 14.87 -17.21 -6.76
CA LEU A 138 14.07 -17.83 -7.81
C LEU A 138 14.26 -19.34 -7.88
N SER A 139 15.48 -19.83 -7.64
CA SER A 139 15.76 -21.27 -7.63
C SER A 139 15.17 -21.96 -6.40
N GLU A 140 15.36 -21.40 -5.20
CA GLU A 140 14.83 -21.96 -3.96
C GLU A 140 13.30 -21.92 -3.89
N THR A 141 12.67 -20.96 -4.57
CA THR A 141 11.20 -20.88 -4.66
C THR A 141 10.62 -21.53 -5.92
N ALA A 142 11.42 -22.19 -6.76
CA ALA A 142 11.02 -22.79 -8.04
C ALA A 142 10.19 -21.82 -8.90
N SER A 143 10.69 -20.59 -9.04
CA SER A 143 9.98 -19.44 -9.61
C SER A 143 10.75 -18.76 -10.74
N GLU A 144 11.70 -19.44 -11.37
CA GLU A 144 12.59 -18.91 -12.41
C GLU A 144 11.82 -18.29 -13.59
N SER A 145 10.65 -18.85 -13.92
CA SER A 145 9.74 -18.33 -14.93
C SER A 145 9.23 -16.90 -14.63
N LEU A 146 9.29 -16.47 -13.37
CA LEU A 146 8.84 -15.14 -12.92
C LEU A 146 9.93 -14.07 -13.00
N LEU A 147 11.17 -14.40 -13.38
CA LEU A 147 12.30 -13.47 -13.44
C LEU A 147 11.94 -12.15 -14.14
N GLN A 148 11.30 -12.23 -15.31
CA GLN A 148 10.90 -11.05 -16.07
C GLN A 148 9.84 -10.22 -15.33
N SER A 149 8.84 -10.88 -14.74
CA SER A 149 7.78 -10.22 -13.97
C SER A 149 8.32 -9.53 -12.71
N VAL A 150 9.27 -10.15 -12.02
CA VAL A 150 9.92 -9.58 -10.84
C VAL A 150 10.70 -8.34 -11.23
N ASN A 151 11.55 -8.42 -12.26
CA ASN A 151 12.32 -7.27 -12.73
C ASN A 151 11.44 -6.13 -13.26
N ALA A 152 10.35 -6.44 -13.97
CA ALA A 152 9.41 -5.44 -14.45
C ALA A 152 8.70 -4.71 -13.30
N THR A 153 8.27 -5.45 -12.27
CA THR A 153 7.62 -4.88 -11.07
C THR A 153 8.60 -3.97 -10.33
N MET A 154 9.82 -4.45 -10.09
CA MET A 154 10.90 -3.69 -9.45
C MET A 154 11.19 -2.39 -10.20
N ALA A 155 11.45 -2.47 -11.52
CA ALA A 155 11.78 -1.30 -12.33
C ALA A 155 10.64 -0.28 -12.40
N SER A 156 9.39 -0.75 -12.56
CA SER A 156 8.20 0.11 -12.58
C SER A 156 8.06 0.88 -11.26
N ARG A 157 8.16 0.20 -10.12
CA ARG A 157 8.02 0.82 -8.79
C ARG A 157 9.16 1.76 -8.47
N TYR A 158 10.39 1.42 -8.85
CA TYR A 158 11.52 2.32 -8.72
C TYR A 158 11.28 3.61 -9.53
N ASN A 159 10.91 3.48 -10.81
CA ASN A 159 10.70 4.64 -11.69
C ASN A 159 9.64 5.61 -11.17
N SER A 160 8.53 5.09 -10.62
CA SER A 160 7.47 5.93 -10.03
C SER A 160 7.85 6.59 -8.70
N ASN A 161 9.00 6.25 -8.10
CA ASN A 161 9.41 6.73 -6.78
C ASN A 161 10.83 7.35 -6.76
N LYS A 162 11.45 7.64 -7.91
CA LYS A 162 12.84 8.16 -8.02
C LYS A 162 13.16 9.40 -7.18
N GLY A 163 12.17 10.21 -6.83
CA GLY A 163 12.34 11.42 -6.03
C GLY A 163 12.31 11.22 -4.51
N LYS A 164 12.16 9.98 -4.04
CA LYS A 164 12.00 9.65 -2.61
C LYS A 164 13.31 9.15 -2.00
N SER A 165 13.32 9.01 -0.67
CA SER A 165 14.45 8.43 0.05
C SER A 165 14.64 6.95 -0.33
N GLU A 166 15.86 6.43 -0.20
CA GLU A 166 16.18 5.01 -0.46
C GLU A 166 15.27 4.07 0.36
N THR A 167 15.10 4.36 1.65
CA THR A 167 14.24 3.60 2.56
C THR A 167 12.79 3.58 2.09
N GLU A 168 12.25 4.74 1.68
CA GLU A 168 10.87 4.79 1.17
C GLU A 168 10.76 4.02 -0.16
N ILE A 169 11.71 4.18 -1.09
CA ILE A 169 11.72 3.44 -2.35
C ILE A 169 11.70 1.93 -2.09
N CYS A 170 12.60 1.43 -1.22
CA CYS A 170 12.67 0.02 -0.86
C CYS A 170 11.34 -0.48 -0.28
N SER A 171 10.75 0.29 0.63
CA SER A 171 9.46 -0.04 1.26
C SER A 171 8.35 -0.19 0.23
N ARG A 172 8.21 0.80 -0.68
CA ARG A 172 7.20 0.80 -1.75
C ARG A 172 7.38 -0.37 -2.72
N ILE A 173 8.63 -0.73 -3.00
CA ILE A 173 8.94 -1.90 -3.84
C ILE A 173 8.51 -3.16 -3.11
N ILE A 174 8.99 -3.42 -1.90
CA ILE A 174 8.67 -4.65 -1.15
C ILE A 174 7.15 -4.82 -1.03
N GLN A 175 6.47 -3.77 -0.56
CA GLN A 175 5.02 -3.73 -0.44
C GLN A 175 4.27 -4.01 -1.75
N SER A 176 4.86 -3.72 -2.91
CA SER A 176 4.20 -3.99 -4.20
C SER A 176 4.09 -5.47 -4.56
N TYR A 177 4.86 -6.34 -3.88
CA TYR A 177 4.78 -7.79 -4.03
C TYR A 177 3.79 -8.42 -3.05
N ASP A 178 3.39 -7.71 -1.98
CA ASP A 178 2.44 -8.21 -1.00
C ASP A 178 1.05 -8.47 -1.61
N GLY A 179 0.45 -9.58 -1.20
CA GLY A 179 -0.87 -10.03 -1.65
C GLY A 179 -0.95 -10.41 -3.13
N VAL A 180 0.17 -10.36 -3.87
CA VAL A 180 0.28 -10.87 -5.24
C VAL A 180 0.61 -12.36 -5.19
N LYS A 181 -0.38 -13.23 -5.40
CA LYS A 181 -0.24 -14.70 -5.28
C LYS A 181 0.98 -15.27 -6.01
N LYS A 182 1.27 -14.81 -7.24
CA LYS A 182 2.43 -15.30 -8.01
C LYS A 182 3.78 -14.94 -7.37
N PHE A 183 3.86 -13.89 -6.56
CA PHE A 183 5.10 -13.43 -5.93
C PHE A 183 5.23 -13.83 -4.46
N GLU A 184 4.21 -14.48 -3.90
CA GLU A 184 4.12 -14.79 -2.47
C GLU A 184 5.39 -15.47 -1.92
N LYS A 185 5.85 -16.54 -2.58
CA LYS A 185 7.07 -17.25 -2.17
C LYS A 185 8.33 -16.40 -2.26
N ILE A 186 8.43 -15.58 -3.31
CA ILE A 186 9.58 -14.69 -3.55
C ILE A 186 9.62 -13.59 -2.48
N ALA A 187 8.47 -12.96 -2.20
CA ALA A 187 8.36 -11.89 -1.22
C ALA A 187 8.59 -12.38 0.22
N ALA A 188 8.20 -13.63 0.51
CA ALA A 188 8.44 -14.28 1.79
C ALA A 188 9.89 -14.76 1.98
N HIS A 189 10.72 -14.75 0.94
CA HIS A 189 12.08 -15.25 1.01
C HIS A 189 12.97 -14.35 1.89
N PRO A 190 13.79 -14.89 2.81
CA PRO A 190 14.62 -14.08 3.73
C PRO A 190 15.55 -13.07 3.05
N LEU A 191 16.06 -13.44 1.87
CA LEU A 191 16.94 -12.58 1.06
C LEU A 191 16.22 -11.53 0.20
N PHE A 192 14.88 -11.49 0.19
CA PHE A 192 14.13 -10.62 -0.71
C PHE A 192 14.43 -9.13 -0.46
N SER A 193 14.51 -8.73 0.81
CA SER A 193 14.87 -7.36 1.19
C SER A 193 16.30 -7.00 0.74
N GLN A 194 17.24 -7.95 0.80
CA GLN A 194 18.62 -7.79 0.32
C GLN A 194 18.67 -7.59 -1.20
N TYR A 195 17.88 -8.34 -1.96
CA TYR A 195 17.71 -8.11 -3.40
C TYR A 195 17.22 -6.68 -3.67
N VAL A 196 16.16 -6.24 -2.99
CA VAL A 196 15.54 -4.93 -3.23
C VAL A 196 16.53 -3.79 -2.94
N ILE A 197 17.15 -3.76 -1.76
CA ILE A 197 18.05 -2.65 -1.38
C ILE A 197 19.26 -2.54 -2.33
N LYS A 198 19.90 -3.67 -2.66
CA LYS A 198 21.03 -3.68 -3.59
C LYS A 198 20.62 -3.22 -4.99
N ARG A 199 19.43 -3.64 -5.45
CA ARG A 199 18.92 -3.24 -6.75
C ARG A 199 18.58 -1.75 -6.79
N VAL A 200 18.00 -1.20 -5.73
CA VAL A 200 17.73 0.24 -5.60
C VAL A 200 19.03 1.03 -5.62
N ARG A 201 20.04 0.61 -4.85
CA ARG A 201 21.37 1.27 -4.82
C ARG A 201 22.05 1.29 -6.18
N GLU A 202 22.06 0.17 -6.90
CA GLU A 202 22.61 0.13 -8.26
C GLU A 202 21.89 1.12 -9.20
N LEU A 203 20.55 1.16 -9.15
CA LEU A 203 19.77 2.06 -9.99
C LEU A 203 19.94 3.53 -9.60
N ASN A 204 20.17 3.84 -8.32
CA ASN A 204 20.48 5.18 -7.86
C ASN A 204 21.84 5.66 -8.39
N ILE A 205 22.86 4.79 -8.37
CA ILE A 205 24.19 5.10 -8.92
C ILE A 205 24.09 5.38 -10.42
N ARG A 206 23.37 4.54 -11.16
CA ARG A 206 23.22 4.68 -12.63
C ARG A 206 22.49 5.95 -13.07
N ASN A 207 21.59 6.49 -12.26
CA ASN A 207 20.83 7.70 -12.60
C ASN A 207 21.49 9.01 -12.10
N LYS A 208 22.57 8.93 -11.33
CA LYS A 208 23.39 10.09 -10.95
C LYS A 208 24.45 10.44 -12.01
N ILE A 209 24.61 9.58 -13.02
CA ILE A 209 25.45 9.75 -14.20
C ILE A 209 24.53 10.17 -15.36
#